data_AF-A0A316TG21-F1
#
_entry.id   AF-A0A316TG21-F1
#
_cell.length_a   1.000
_cell.length_b   1.000
_cell.length_c   1.000
_cell.angle_alpha   90.00
_cell.angle_beta   90.00
_cell.angle_gamma   90.00
#
_symmetry.space_group_name_H-M   'P 1'
#
loop_
_entity.id
_entity.type
_entity.pdbx_description
1 polymer ?
#
loop_
_entity_poly.entity_id
_entity_poly.type
_entity_poly.pdbx_seq_one_letter_code
_entity_poly.pdbx_strand_id
1 'polypeptide(L)'
;MIQKLPAGPFRYDAIGDLGISRHELRRLVRDGDVRVVVRGVYAAATLEDTVEVRAAAVALVSAPGHVVRDRTAAWLHGVDMLLYSEHDAPPPVETCALRGNQPSQRDGVDGRTRDLVPRDIMLLHGLRVTTPLRTALDLGCVLHRRDAMAALDAICRRHGITKEQLVIEVARYRRRRGVVQLRELVGLVEPRAESARESWMRLAIHDAGLPAPEPQYWVVVDGEPRYRIDLAYPKHRVAIEYDGWEAHEQTPDQRERDRVRRQWLREHGWTVIVVRRGDFTRDALDRWTEEVRAALRPSYTNVRDLERGSRQRRIEQATG
;
A
#
# COMPACT_ATOMS: atom_id res chain seq x y z
N MET A 1 7.07 21.81 -39.48
CA MET A 1 6.26 22.39 -38.38
C MET A 1 6.00 21.28 -37.39
N ILE A 2 6.52 21.41 -36.16
CA ILE A 2 6.18 20.47 -35.08
C ILE A 2 4.70 20.71 -34.76
N GLN A 3 3.87 19.73 -35.08
CA GLN A 3 2.42 19.79 -34.92
C GLN A 3 2.09 19.89 -33.42
N LYS A 4 1.18 20.80 -33.06
CA LYS A 4 0.84 21.05 -31.66
C LYS A 4 -0.14 19.98 -31.17
N LEU A 5 0.38 18.79 -30.87
CA LEU A 5 -0.40 17.74 -30.20
C LEU A 5 -0.90 18.26 -28.84
N PRO A 6 -2.10 17.83 -28.39
CA PRO A 6 -2.60 18.18 -27.07
C PRO A 6 -1.65 17.71 -25.95
N ALA A 7 -1.66 18.43 -24.83
CA ALA A 7 -0.87 18.07 -23.65
C ALA A 7 -1.38 16.79 -22.95
N GLY A 8 -2.62 16.38 -23.21
CA GLY A 8 -3.24 15.17 -22.66
C GLY A 8 -3.81 14.25 -23.73
N PRO A 9 -4.40 13.11 -23.33
CA PRO A 9 -5.06 12.21 -24.26
C PRO A 9 -6.17 12.91 -25.05
N PHE A 10 -6.38 12.50 -26.29
CA PHE A 10 -7.42 13.03 -27.17
C PHE A 10 -8.09 11.93 -27.97
N ARG A 11 -9.37 12.12 -28.28
CA ARG A 11 -10.18 11.15 -29.00
C ARG A 11 -9.93 11.22 -30.51
N TYR A 12 -10.19 10.11 -31.20
CA TYR A 12 -10.15 10.06 -32.66
C TYR A 12 -11.07 11.09 -33.34
N ASP A 13 -12.23 11.38 -32.76
CA ASP A 13 -13.18 12.34 -33.35
C ASP A 13 -12.73 13.79 -33.22
N ALA A 14 -11.84 14.11 -32.27
CA ALA A 14 -11.28 15.44 -32.07
C ALA A 14 -10.16 15.80 -33.07
N ILE A 15 -9.67 14.87 -33.91
CA ILE A 15 -8.53 15.14 -34.79
C ILE A 15 -8.79 16.25 -35.82
N GLY A 16 -10.05 16.41 -36.24
CA GLY A 16 -10.44 17.48 -37.17
C GLY A 16 -10.22 18.87 -36.56
N ASP A 17 -10.63 19.04 -35.30
CA ASP A 17 -10.46 20.29 -34.55
C ASP A 17 -8.98 20.60 -34.25
N LEU A 18 -8.15 19.55 -34.21
CA LEU A 18 -6.69 19.67 -34.06
C LEU A 18 -5.97 19.94 -35.39
N GLY A 19 -6.69 20.00 -36.52
CA GLY A 19 -6.10 20.15 -37.85
C GLY A 19 -5.30 18.92 -38.31
N ILE A 20 -5.55 17.74 -37.72
CA ILE A 20 -4.86 16.50 -38.02
C ILE A 20 -5.74 15.64 -38.93
N SER A 21 -5.22 15.26 -40.10
CA SER A 21 -5.93 14.36 -41.00
C SER A 21 -5.85 12.90 -40.53
N ARG A 22 -6.77 12.04 -41.00
CA ARG A 22 -6.74 10.59 -40.71
C ARG A 22 -5.46 9.92 -41.21
N HIS A 23 -4.96 10.34 -42.37
CA HIS A 23 -3.72 9.83 -42.94
C HIS A 23 -2.52 10.23 -42.08
N GLU A 24 -2.51 11.48 -41.62
CA GLU A 24 -1.46 12.00 -40.75
C GLU A 24 -1.44 11.34 -39.39
N LEU A 25 -2.60 11.14 -38.73
CA LEU A 25 -2.65 10.39 -37.47
C LEU A 25 -2.06 8.98 -37.62
N ARG A 26 -2.39 8.28 -38.72
CA ARG A 26 -1.81 6.95 -38.99
C ARG A 26 -0.30 7.01 -39.20
N ARG A 27 0.21 8.08 -39.82
CA ARG A 27 1.65 8.33 -39.97
C ARG A 27 2.30 8.56 -38.60
N LEU A 28 1.77 9.49 -37.79
CA LEU A 28 2.30 9.78 -36.45
C LEU A 28 2.31 8.55 -35.54
N VAL A 29 1.30 7.68 -35.63
CA VAL A 29 1.26 6.42 -34.87
C VAL A 29 2.32 5.43 -35.34
N ARG A 30 2.52 5.31 -36.65
CA ARG A 30 3.52 4.42 -37.24
C ARG A 30 4.95 4.90 -36.97
N ASP A 31 5.16 6.21 -36.97
CA ASP A 31 6.46 6.85 -36.77
C ASP A 31 6.83 6.96 -35.28
N GLY A 32 5.87 6.67 -34.38
CA GLY A 32 6.09 6.63 -32.94
C GLY A 32 5.90 7.97 -32.23
N ASP A 33 5.44 9.02 -32.92
CA ASP A 33 5.16 10.35 -32.34
C ASP A 33 3.87 10.38 -31.53
N VAL A 34 2.94 9.46 -31.83
CA VAL A 34 1.65 9.32 -31.16
C VAL A 34 1.44 7.86 -30.77
N ARG A 35 0.99 7.60 -29.56
CA ARG A 35 0.61 6.26 -29.09
C ARG A 35 -0.90 6.12 -28.96
N VAL A 36 -1.38 4.89 -29.14
CA VAL A 36 -2.75 4.52 -28.76
C VAL A 36 -2.75 4.20 -27.27
N VAL A 37 -3.54 4.95 -26.48
CA VAL A 37 -3.62 4.74 -25.02
C VAL A 37 -4.69 3.70 -24.70
N VAL A 38 -5.89 3.91 -25.25
CA VAL A 38 -6.98 2.93 -25.31
C VAL A 38 -7.59 3.01 -26.70
N ARG A 39 -8.26 1.96 -27.18
CA ARG A 39 -8.80 1.96 -28.56
C ARG A 39 -9.66 3.22 -28.83
N GLY A 40 -9.22 4.04 -29.77
CA GLY A 40 -9.88 5.30 -30.18
C GLY A 40 -9.45 6.56 -29.42
N VAL A 41 -8.47 6.45 -28.51
CA VAL A 41 -7.87 7.56 -27.77
C VAL A 41 -6.35 7.51 -27.90
N TYR A 42 -5.76 8.65 -28.19
CA TYR A 42 -4.36 8.80 -28.54
C TYR A 42 -3.69 9.79 -27.60
N ALA A 43 -2.37 9.72 -27.48
CA ALA A 43 -1.56 10.70 -26.77
C ALA A 43 -0.23 10.90 -27.51
N ALA A 44 0.38 12.08 -27.35
CA ALA A 44 1.75 12.29 -27.79
C ALA A 44 2.68 11.27 -27.10
N ALA A 45 3.66 10.74 -27.83
CA ALA A 45 4.61 9.78 -27.26
C ALA A 45 5.55 10.42 -26.23
N THR A 46 5.71 11.75 -26.27
CA THR A 46 6.43 12.54 -25.25
C THR A 46 5.66 12.66 -23.94
N LEU A 47 4.35 12.37 -23.92
CA LEU A 47 3.57 12.33 -22.70
C LEU A 47 3.81 10.98 -22.00
N GLU A 48 4.43 11.06 -20.82
CA GLU A 48 4.69 9.92 -19.94
C GLU A 48 3.45 9.03 -19.81
N ASP A 49 3.64 7.71 -19.92
CA ASP A 49 2.54 6.76 -19.80
C ASP A 49 2.34 6.39 -18.35
N THR A 50 1.52 7.17 -17.65
CA THR A 50 1.16 6.93 -16.26
C THR A 50 -0.27 6.40 -16.12
N VAL A 51 -0.61 5.89 -14.93
CA VAL A 51 -1.99 5.48 -14.63
C VAL A 51 -2.97 6.65 -14.75
N GLU A 52 -2.58 7.87 -14.38
CA GLU A 52 -3.41 9.07 -14.52
C GLU A 52 -3.70 9.36 -15.99
N VAL A 53 -2.68 9.26 -16.86
CA VAL A 53 -2.85 9.49 -18.29
C VAL A 53 -3.78 8.45 -18.90
N ARG A 54 -3.65 7.18 -18.51
CA ARG A 54 -4.55 6.12 -18.96
C ARG A 54 -5.97 6.28 -18.41
N ALA A 55 -6.13 6.66 -17.15
CA ALA A 55 -7.42 6.94 -16.54
C ALA A 55 -8.11 8.12 -17.26
N ALA A 56 -7.39 9.21 -17.52
CA ALA A 56 -7.88 10.34 -18.31
C ALA A 56 -8.30 9.91 -19.72
N ALA A 57 -7.52 9.05 -20.37
CA ALA A 57 -7.89 8.49 -21.67
C ALA A 57 -9.19 7.67 -21.60
N VAL A 58 -9.37 6.86 -20.57
CA VAL A 58 -10.63 6.13 -20.34
C VAL A 58 -11.79 7.08 -20.07
N ALA A 59 -11.57 8.17 -19.33
CA ALA A 59 -12.61 9.16 -19.03
C ALA A 59 -13.26 9.73 -20.29
N LEU A 60 -12.45 9.93 -21.35
CA LEU A 60 -12.93 10.42 -22.64
C LEU A 60 -13.88 9.45 -23.34
N VAL A 61 -13.81 8.15 -23.07
CA VAL A 61 -14.59 7.11 -23.77
C VAL A 61 -15.46 6.26 -22.84
N SER A 62 -15.53 6.61 -21.55
CA SER A 62 -16.28 5.87 -20.54
C SER A 62 -17.77 6.10 -20.70
N ALA A 63 -18.55 5.03 -20.76
CA ALA A 63 -20.00 5.12 -20.74
C ALA A 63 -20.50 5.31 -19.30
N PRO A 64 -21.68 5.93 -19.08
CA PRO A 64 -22.22 6.13 -17.73
C PRO A 64 -22.32 4.84 -16.90
N GLY A 65 -22.51 3.69 -17.54
CA GLY A 65 -22.59 2.39 -16.88
C GLY A 65 -21.27 1.82 -16.33
N HIS A 66 -20.13 2.51 -16.51
CA HIS A 66 -18.81 1.99 -16.17
C HIS A 66 -18.16 2.74 -15.00
N VAL A 67 -17.49 1.99 -14.13
CA VAL A 67 -16.86 2.49 -12.89
C VAL A 67 -15.44 1.93 -12.78
N VAL A 68 -14.45 2.80 -12.56
CA VAL A 68 -13.05 2.44 -12.28
C VAL A 68 -12.94 1.79 -10.90
N ARG A 69 -12.11 0.74 -10.79
CA ARG A 69 -12.03 -0.11 -9.61
C ARG A 69 -10.61 -0.57 -9.28
N ASP A 70 -10.48 -1.27 -8.16
CA ASP A 70 -9.33 -2.06 -7.73
C ASP A 70 -8.02 -1.25 -7.72
N ARG A 71 -6.94 -1.70 -8.36
CA ARG A 71 -5.61 -1.05 -8.30
C ARG A 71 -5.64 0.31 -8.99
N THR A 72 -6.37 0.46 -10.10
CA THR A 72 -6.54 1.79 -10.72
C THR A 72 -7.30 2.74 -9.81
N ALA A 73 -8.36 2.28 -9.14
CA ALA A 73 -9.07 3.11 -8.17
C ALA A 73 -8.19 3.47 -6.96
N ALA A 74 -7.40 2.53 -6.44
CA ALA A 74 -6.48 2.78 -5.34
C ALA A 74 -5.44 3.84 -5.73
N TRP A 75 -4.87 3.74 -6.92
CA TRP A 75 -3.95 4.74 -7.45
C TRP A 75 -4.59 6.14 -7.50
N LEU A 76 -5.81 6.26 -8.04
CA LEU A 76 -6.54 7.53 -8.06
C LEU A 76 -6.87 8.06 -6.66
N HIS A 77 -7.03 7.17 -5.68
CA HIS A 77 -7.17 7.51 -4.26
C HIS A 77 -5.82 7.79 -3.56
N GLY A 78 -4.72 7.75 -4.31
CA GLY A 78 -3.36 8.00 -3.87
C GLY A 78 -2.73 6.85 -3.07
N VAL A 79 -3.14 5.62 -3.32
CA VAL A 79 -2.51 4.42 -2.78
C VAL A 79 -1.96 3.59 -3.93
N ASP A 80 -0.64 3.52 -4.02
CA ASP A 80 0.03 2.70 -5.02
C ASP A 80 0.02 1.22 -4.61
N MET A 81 -0.53 0.40 -5.51
CA MET A 81 -0.59 -1.06 -5.39
C MET A 81 -0.06 -1.74 -6.66
N LEU A 82 0.69 -1.01 -7.48
CA LEU A 82 1.34 -1.53 -8.67
C LEU A 82 2.63 -2.27 -8.30
N LEU A 83 2.98 -3.25 -9.13
CA LEU A 83 4.29 -3.86 -9.10
C LEU A 83 5.34 -2.86 -9.62
N TYR A 84 6.59 -3.02 -9.22
CA TYR A 84 7.69 -2.18 -9.71
C TYR A 84 7.76 -2.14 -11.25
N SER A 85 7.66 -3.30 -11.91
CA SER A 85 7.64 -3.38 -13.38
C SER A 85 6.41 -2.74 -14.04
N GLU A 86 5.33 -2.56 -13.28
CA GLU A 86 4.12 -1.90 -13.75
C GLU A 86 4.23 -0.36 -13.70
N HIS A 87 5.30 0.20 -13.14
CA HIS A 87 5.54 1.65 -13.18
C HIS A 87 6.04 2.11 -14.55
N ASP A 88 6.96 1.35 -15.15
CA ASP A 88 7.48 1.62 -16.50
C ASP A 88 6.46 1.29 -17.59
N ALA A 89 5.55 0.35 -17.30
CA ALA A 89 4.49 -0.08 -18.20
C ALA A 89 3.19 -0.30 -17.41
N PRO A 90 2.38 0.76 -17.22
CA PRO A 90 1.14 0.64 -16.45
C PRO A 90 0.23 -0.47 -16.98
N PRO A 91 -0.55 -1.12 -16.10
CA PRO A 91 -1.52 -2.10 -16.54
C PRO A 91 -2.69 -1.44 -17.29
N PRO A 92 -3.55 -2.23 -17.95
CA PRO A 92 -4.85 -1.76 -18.42
C PRO A 92 -5.67 -1.14 -17.28
N VAL A 93 -6.49 -0.14 -17.60
CA VAL A 93 -7.36 0.51 -16.60
C VAL A 93 -8.44 -0.47 -16.15
N GLU A 94 -8.50 -0.74 -14.85
CA GLU A 94 -9.43 -1.69 -14.26
C GLU A 94 -10.81 -1.06 -14.10
N THR A 95 -11.80 -1.59 -14.81
CA THR A 95 -13.19 -1.08 -14.77
C THR A 95 -14.19 -2.20 -14.46
N CYS A 96 -15.38 -1.80 -14.06
CA CYS A 96 -16.53 -2.68 -13.99
C CYS A 96 -17.79 -2.02 -14.55
N ALA A 97 -18.64 -2.83 -15.16
CA ALA A 97 -19.96 -2.44 -15.62
C ALA A 97 -21.00 -2.65 -14.51
N LEU A 98 -21.85 -1.65 -14.31
CA LEU A 98 -23.03 -1.73 -13.46
C LEU A 98 -24.05 -2.70 -14.06
N ARG A 99 -24.88 -3.31 -13.21
CA ARG A 99 -25.94 -4.24 -13.62
C ARG A 99 -26.75 -3.67 -14.79
N GLY A 100 -26.99 -4.52 -15.80
CA GLY A 100 -27.67 -4.14 -17.04
C GLY A 100 -26.75 -3.63 -18.14
N ASN A 101 -25.46 -3.44 -17.87
CA ASN A 101 -24.44 -3.05 -18.86
C ASN A 101 -23.46 -4.20 -19.12
N GLN A 102 -22.83 -4.19 -20.30
CA GLN A 102 -21.77 -5.15 -20.63
C GLN A 102 -20.39 -4.60 -20.20
N PRO A 103 -19.48 -5.46 -19.71
CA PRO A 103 -18.10 -5.08 -19.46
C PRO A 103 -17.44 -4.48 -20.71
N SER A 104 -16.57 -3.49 -20.52
CA SER A 104 -15.77 -2.93 -21.61
C SER A 104 -14.86 -4.00 -22.20
N GLN A 105 -14.91 -4.18 -23.53
CA GLN A 105 -13.98 -5.03 -24.30
C GLN A 105 -12.94 -4.17 -25.04
N ARG A 106 -12.73 -2.93 -24.58
CA ARG A 106 -11.85 -1.97 -25.23
C ARG A 106 -10.39 -2.28 -24.90
N ASP A 107 -9.54 -2.38 -25.90
CA ASP A 107 -8.09 -2.56 -25.69
C ASP A 107 -7.54 -1.44 -24.78
N GLY A 108 -6.74 -1.83 -23.79
CA GLY A 108 -6.25 -0.95 -22.72
C GLY A 108 -7.17 -0.86 -21.49
N VAL A 109 -8.27 -1.61 -21.44
CA VAL A 109 -9.21 -1.67 -20.31
C VAL A 109 -9.41 -3.12 -19.83
N ASP A 110 -9.23 -3.39 -18.53
CA ASP A 110 -9.67 -4.65 -17.89
C ASP A 110 -11.11 -4.50 -17.41
N GLY A 111 -12.06 -4.74 -18.33
CA GLY A 111 -13.49 -4.63 -18.09
C GLY A 111 -14.08 -5.88 -17.43
N ARG A 112 -14.72 -5.71 -16.27
CA ARG A 112 -15.46 -6.78 -15.57
C ARG A 112 -16.89 -6.36 -15.23
N THR A 113 -17.63 -7.22 -14.53
CA THR A 113 -18.90 -6.86 -13.90
C THR A 113 -18.72 -6.76 -12.39
N ARG A 114 -19.52 -5.90 -11.75
CA ARG A 114 -19.58 -5.88 -10.29
C ARG A 114 -20.91 -5.35 -9.78
N ASP A 115 -21.40 -5.95 -8.71
CA ASP A 115 -22.52 -5.38 -7.96
C ASP A 115 -22.01 -4.20 -7.11
N LEU A 116 -22.33 -2.99 -7.55
CA LEU A 116 -22.12 -1.71 -6.86
C LEU A 116 -23.48 -1.09 -6.55
N VAL A 117 -23.62 -0.48 -5.37
CA VAL A 117 -24.73 0.42 -5.06
C VAL A 117 -24.27 1.88 -5.23
N PRO A 118 -25.18 2.88 -5.31
CA PRO A 118 -24.78 4.27 -5.53
C PRO A 118 -23.73 4.81 -4.54
N ARG A 119 -23.81 4.43 -3.25
CA ARG A 119 -22.82 4.83 -2.22
C ARG A 119 -21.43 4.21 -2.38
N ASP A 120 -21.30 3.19 -3.23
CA ASP A 120 -20.00 2.57 -3.54
C ASP A 120 -19.26 3.35 -4.62
N ILE A 121 -19.86 4.39 -5.21
CA ILE A 121 -19.38 5.09 -6.40
C ILE A 121 -19.23 6.59 -6.07
N MET A 122 -18.15 7.20 -6.54
CA MET A 122 -17.94 8.64 -6.51
C MET A 122 -17.41 9.14 -7.85
N LEU A 123 -17.44 10.47 -8.06
CA LEU A 123 -16.80 11.10 -9.20
C LEU A 123 -15.40 11.58 -8.81
N LEU A 124 -14.39 11.25 -9.61
CA LEU A 124 -13.01 11.68 -9.40
C LEU A 124 -12.36 11.89 -10.77
N HIS A 125 -11.85 13.09 -11.04
CA HIS A 125 -11.25 13.46 -12.34
C HIS A 125 -12.13 13.14 -13.56
N GLY A 126 -13.44 13.34 -13.45
CA GLY A 126 -14.41 13.04 -14.52
C GLY A 126 -14.74 11.55 -14.70
N LEU A 127 -14.16 10.66 -13.89
CA LEU A 127 -14.46 9.23 -13.86
C LEU A 127 -15.42 8.89 -12.72
N ARG A 128 -16.29 7.91 -12.96
CA ARG A 128 -16.91 7.17 -11.87
C ARG A 128 -15.88 6.19 -11.32
N VAL A 129 -15.62 6.23 -10.02
CA VAL A 129 -14.62 5.40 -9.32
C VAL A 129 -15.26 4.78 -8.09
N THR A 130 -14.85 3.57 -7.70
CA THR A 130 -15.26 3.01 -6.39
C THR A 130 -14.78 3.92 -5.26
N THR A 131 -15.58 4.12 -4.21
CA THR A 131 -15.14 4.90 -3.03
C THR A 131 -13.91 4.28 -2.36
N PRO A 132 -13.14 5.02 -1.54
CA PRO A 132 -11.96 4.46 -0.85
C PRO A 132 -12.32 3.20 -0.04
N LEU A 133 -13.40 3.25 0.75
CA LEU A 133 -13.89 2.10 1.52
C LEU A 133 -14.22 0.90 0.62
N ARG A 134 -14.93 1.14 -0.49
CA ARG A 134 -15.25 0.08 -1.45
C ARG A 134 -13.99 -0.52 -2.08
N THR A 135 -13.04 0.34 -2.44
CA THR A 135 -11.75 -0.03 -3.05
C THR A 135 -10.93 -0.89 -2.10
N ALA A 136 -10.84 -0.52 -0.82
CA ALA A 136 -10.15 -1.28 0.21
C ALA A 136 -10.70 -2.71 0.36
N LEU A 137 -12.02 -2.85 0.45
CA LEU A 137 -12.68 -4.15 0.58
C LEU A 137 -12.51 -5.03 -0.67
N ASP A 138 -12.61 -4.41 -1.85
CA ASP A 138 -12.42 -5.10 -3.12
C ASP A 138 -10.98 -5.60 -3.26
N LEU A 139 -9.97 -4.76 -2.97
CA LEU A 139 -8.56 -5.15 -2.95
C LEU A 139 -8.26 -6.24 -1.92
N GLY A 140 -8.87 -6.17 -0.73
CA GLY A 140 -8.73 -7.20 0.29
C GLY A 140 -9.23 -8.58 -0.15
N CYS A 141 -10.12 -8.65 -1.14
CA CYS A 141 -10.58 -9.89 -1.76
C CYS A 141 -9.70 -10.37 -2.93
N VAL A 142 -9.19 -9.46 -3.77
CA VAL A 142 -8.58 -9.83 -5.05
C VAL A 142 -7.05 -9.92 -5.03
N LEU A 143 -6.39 -9.17 -4.14
CA LEU A 143 -4.95 -9.19 -4.02
C LEU A 143 -4.46 -10.41 -3.22
N HIS A 144 -3.19 -10.76 -3.42
CA HIS A 144 -2.52 -11.72 -2.55
C HIS A 144 -2.50 -11.19 -1.12
N ARG A 145 -2.64 -12.09 -0.14
CA ARG A 145 -2.85 -11.77 1.29
C ARG A 145 -1.98 -10.62 1.84
N ARG A 146 -0.69 -10.58 1.51
CA ARG A 146 0.24 -9.53 1.95
C ARG A 146 -0.08 -8.16 1.33
N ASP A 147 -0.32 -8.14 0.02
CA ASP A 147 -0.67 -6.92 -0.70
C ASP A 147 -2.09 -6.44 -0.34
N ALA A 148 -3.01 -7.39 -0.09
CA ALA A 148 -4.33 -7.11 0.46
C ALA A 148 -4.23 -6.42 1.83
N MET A 149 -3.38 -6.92 2.72
CA MET A 149 -3.13 -6.31 4.03
C MET A 149 -2.57 -4.89 3.90
N ALA A 150 -1.55 -4.72 3.05
CA ALA A 150 -0.94 -3.42 2.79
C ALA A 150 -1.93 -2.41 2.17
N ALA A 151 -2.77 -2.85 1.22
CA ALA A 151 -3.81 -2.02 0.62
C ALA A 151 -4.85 -1.56 1.67
N LEU A 152 -5.29 -2.47 2.54
CA LEU A 152 -6.23 -2.15 3.60
C LEU A 152 -5.65 -1.11 4.56
N ASP A 153 -4.44 -1.33 5.08
CA ASP A 153 -3.78 -0.40 6.01
C ASP A 153 -3.55 0.98 5.34
N ALA A 154 -3.03 0.99 4.10
CA ALA A 154 -2.74 2.23 3.38
C ALA A 154 -3.99 3.05 3.03
N ILE A 155 -5.06 2.41 2.55
CA ILE A 155 -6.31 3.12 2.24
C ILE A 155 -6.97 3.62 3.53
N CYS A 156 -6.94 2.84 4.62
CA CYS A 156 -7.50 3.25 5.89
C CYS A 156 -6.75 4.43 6.50
N ARG A 157 -5.41 4.39 6.49
CA ARG A 157 -4.56 5.51 6.92
C ARG A 157 -4.85 6.77 6.12
N ARG A 158 -4.90 6.67 4.79
CA ARG A 158 -5.04 7.83 3.90
C ARG A 158 -6.42 8.48 3.98
N HIS A 159 -7.48 7.70 4.17
CA HIS A 159 -8.86 8.18 4.11
C HIS A 159 -9.58 8.19 5.47
N GLY A 160 -8.86 7.91 6.56
CA GLY A 160 -9.43 7.90 7.91
C GLY A 160 -10.53 6.85 8.10
N ILE A 161 -10.45 5.73 7.38
CA ILE A 161 -11.44 4.66 7.48
C ILE A 161 -11.15 3.83 8.72
N THR A 162 -12.16 3.61 9.54
CA THR A 162 -12.03 2.83 10.77
C THR A 162 -12.23 1.34 10.51
N LYS A 163 -11.67 0.52 11.40
CA LYS A 163 -11.85 -0.93 11.39
C LYS A 163 -13.33 -1.33 11.46
N GLU A 164 -14.12 -0.60 12.25
CA GLU A 164 -15.55 -0.83 12.44
C GLU A 164 -16.31 -0.63 11.13
N GLN A 165 -15.96 0.41 10.35
CA GLN A 165 -16.55 0.66 9.04
C GLN A 165 -16.28 -0.50 8.07
N LEU A 166 -15.05 -1.05 8.06
CA LEU A 166 -14.73 -2.23 7.25
C LEU A 166 -15.56 -3.44 7.69
N VAL A 167 -15.59 -3.75 8.98
CA VAL A 167 -16.30 -4.92 9.53
C VAL A 167 -17.78 -4.88 9.18
N ILE A 168 -18.42 -3.72 9.30
CA ILE A 168 -19.83 -3.52 8.93
C ILE A 168 -20.05 -3.81 7.44
N GLU A 169 -19.20 -3.26 6.56
CA GLU A 169 -19.38 -3.36 5.11
C GLU A 169 -18.99 -4.74 4.54
N VAL A 170 -18.06 -5.47 5.18
CA VAL A 170 -17.70 -6.86 4.80
C VAL A 170 -18.91 -7.79 4.81
N ALA A 171 -19.93 -7.52 5.62
CA ALA A 171 -21.15 -8.31 5.67
C ALA A 171 -21.87 -8.40 4.30
N ARG A 172 -21.67 -7.41 3.41
CA ARG A 172 -22.24 -7.36 2.06
C ARG A 172 -21.49 -8.24 1.05
N TYR A 173 -20.30 -8.74 1.37
CA TYR A 173 -19.41 -9.50 0.47
C TYR A 173 -19.73 -11.01 0.44
N ARG A 174 -20.92 -11.43 0.88
CA ARG A 174 -21.30 -12.86 0.94
C ARG A 174 -21.06 -13.55 -0.41
N ARG A 175 -20.46 -14.75 -0.36
CA ARG A 175 -20.16 -15.62 -1.52
C ARG A 175 -19.20 -15.03 -2.56
N ARG A 176 -18.54 -13.90 -2.27
CA ARG A 176 -17.48 -13.39 -3.14
C ARG A 176 -16.19 -14.20 -2.96
N ARG A 177 -15.49 -14.47 -4.06
CA ARG A 177 -14.14 -15.03 -4.01
C ARG A 177 -13.25 -14.09 -3.19
N GLY A 178 -12.44 -14.65 -2.29
CA GLY A 178 -11.55 -13.90 -1.41
C GLY A 178 -12.20 -13.33 -0.14
N VAL A 179 -13.52 -13.47 0.05
CA VAL A 179 -14.19 -12.90 1.24
C VAL A 179 -13.70 -13.51 2.57
N VAL A 180 -13.26 -14.77 2.56
CA VAL A 180 -12.69 -15.43 3.75
C VAL A 180 -11.40 -14.71 4.19
N GLN A 181 -10.49 -14.46 3.23
CA GLN A 181 -9.29 -13.67 3.47
C GLN A 181 -9.65 -12.26 3.96
N LEU A 182 -10.56 -11.58 3.26
CA LEU A 182 -10.97 -10.23 3.65
C LEU A 182 -11.48 -10.18 5.10
N ARG A 183 -12.33 -11.13 5.51
CA ARG A 183 -12.87 -11.20 6.89
C ARG A 183 -11.78 -11.36 7.94
N GLU A 184 -10.75 -12.12 7.63
CA GLU A 184 -9.60 -12.29 8.51
C GLU A 184 -8.79 -10.99 8.60
N LEU A 185 -8.44 -10.40 7.45
CA LEU A 185 -7.57 -9.23 7.38
C LEU A 185 -8.21 -7.96 7.96
N VAL A 186 -9.53 -7.75 7.81
CA VAL A 186 -10.18 -6.57 8.42
C VAL A 186 -10.05 -6.58 9.95
N GLY A 187 -9.95 -7.76 10.56
CA GLY A 187 -9.67 -7.91 11.98
C GLY A 187 -8.27 -7.47 12.39
N LEU A 188 -7.36 -7.31 11.44
CA LEU A 188 -5.94 -7.02 11.67
C LEU A 188 -5.54 -5.60 11.26
N VAL A 189 -6.42 -4.83 10.62
CA VAL A 189 -6.12 -3.47 10.12
C VAL A 189 -5.53 -2.57 11.21
N GLU A 190 -4.46 -1.88 10.86
CA GLU A 190 -3.72 -0.93 11.70
C GLU A 190 -3.31 0.28 10.85
N PRO A 191 -4.09 1.37 10.90
CA PRO A 191 -3.81 2.58 10.13
C PRO A 191 -2.49 3.28 10.47
N ARG A 192 -1.80 2.90 11.56
CA ARG A 192 -0.46 3.41 11.87
C ARG A 192 0.66 2.77 11.04
N ALA A 193 0.39 1.71 10.27
CA ALA A 193 1.38 1.17 9.34
C ALA A 193 1.65 2.19 8.21
N GLU A 194 2.89 2.65 8.10
CA GLU A 194 3.27 3.71 7.16
C GLU A 194 3.74 3.14 5.82
N SER A 195 4.12 1.86 5.78
CA SER A 195 4.57 1.15 4.59
C SER A 195 3.90 -0.22 4.41
N ALA A 196 3.91 -0.71 3.16
CA ALA A 196 3.47 -2.07 2.86
C ALA A 196 4.27 -3.11 3.65
N ARG A 197 5.56 -2.85 3.88
CA ARG A 197 6.48 -3.78 4.54
C ARG A 197 6.22 -3.89 6.03
N GLU A 198 5.86 -2.80 6.70
CA GLU A 198 5.32 -2.85 8.06
C GLU A 198 4.06 -3.71 8.13
N SER A 199 3.13 -3.53 7.20
CA SER A 199 1.90 -4.33 7.12
C SER A 199 2.23 -5.82 6.96
N TRP A 200 3.23 -6.15 6.15
CA TRP A 200 3.69 -7.53 5.94
C TRP A 200 4.38 -8.13 7.17
N MET A 201 5.24 -7.37 7.86
CA MET A 201 5.87 -7.82 9.11
C MET A 201 4.80 -8.14 10.15
N ARG A 202 3.82 -7.25 10.31
CA ARG A 202 2.73 -7.40 11.27
C ARG A 202 1.85 -8.61 10.96
N LEU A 203 1.56 -8.83 9.67
CA LEU A 203 0.86 -10.03 9.21
C LEU A 203 1.66 -11.30 9.47
N ALA A 204 2.97 -11.29 9.23
CA ALA A 204 3.83 -12.45 9.50
C ALA A 204 3.93 -12.78 11.00
N ILE A 205 3.98 -11.76 11.88
CA ILE A 205 3.94 -11.93 13.33
C ILE A 205 2.61 -12.56 13.75
N HIS A 206 1.49 -12.08 13.21
CA HIS A 206 0.16 -12.65 13.45
C HIS A 206 0.08 -14.11 12.99
N ASP A 207 0.52 -14.39 11.76
CA ASP A 207 0.45 -15.73 11.17
C ASP A 207 1.38 -16.73 11.90
N ALA A 208 2.45 -16.24 12.57
CA ALA A 208 3.30 -17.02 13.47
C ALA A 208 2.69 -17.25 14.87
N GLY A 209 1.48 -16.75 15.15
CA GLY A 209 0.82 -16.87 16.44
C GLY A 209 1.50 -16.11 17.58
N LEU A 210 2.27 -15.07 17.25
CA LEU A 210 2.91 -14.19 18.22
C LEU A 210 1.93 -13.08 18.66
N PRO A 211 2.10 -12.50 19.86
CA PRO A 211 1.28 -11.38 20.29
C PRO A 211 1.39 -10.19 19.32
N ALA A 212 0.36 -9.35 19.24
CA ALA A 212 0.42 -8.16 18.39
C ALA A 212 1.50 -7.19 18.91
N PRO A 213 2.41 -6.70 18.04
CA PRO A 213 3.37 -5.67 18.41
C PRO A 213 2.70 -4.29 18.44
N GLU A 214 3.29 -3.36 19.17
CA GLU A 214 2.91 -1.95 19.14
C GLU A 214 3.60 -1.25 17.96
N PRO A 215 2.84 -0.75 16.96
CA PRO A 215 3.42 -0.06 15.82
C PRO A 215 3.78 1.38 16.15
N GLN A 216 4.78 1.91 15.45
CA GLN A 216 5.22 3.31 15.51
C GLN A 216 5.50 3.77 16.95
N TYR A 217 6.17 2.92 17.72
CA TYR A 217 6.45 3.14 19.15
C TYR A 217 7.59 4.14 19.35
N TRP A 218 7.36 5.14 20.20
CA TRP A 218 8.39 6.10 20.60
C TRP A 218 9.11 5.65 21.86
N VAL A 219 10.43 5.48 21.76
CA VAL A 219 11.29 5.36 22.94
C VAL A 219 11.50 6.75 23.52
N VAL A 220 11.05 6.95 24.75
CA VAL A 220 11.14 8.23 25.48
C VAL A 220 12.33 8.18 26.44
N VAL A 221 13.14 9.23 26.43
CA VAL A 221 14.32 9.42 27.30
C VAL A 221 14.16 10.78 27.97
N ASP A 222 14.24 10.81 29.31
CA ASP A 222 14.08 12.03 30.10
C ASP A 222 12.80 12.83 29.80
N GLY A 223 11.71 12.12 29.44
CA GLY A 223 10.42 12.71 29.09
C GLY A 223 10.27 13.09 27.62
N GLU A 224 11.34 13.02 26.81
CA GLU A 224 11.35 13.44 25.41
C GLU A 224 11.41 12.25 24.42
N PRO A 225 10.65 12.27 23.30
CA PRO A 225 10.75 11.26 22.26
C PRO A 225 12.14 11.24 21.61
N ARG A 226 12.85 10.10 21.72
CA ARG A 226 14.22 9.96 21.19
C ARG A 226 14.24 9.28 19.83
N TYR A 227 13.66 8.07 19.73
CA TYR A 227 13.63 7.27 18.52
C TYR A 227 12.29 6.59 18.33
N ARG A 228 11.83 6.52 17.07
CA ARG A 228 10.64 5.78 16.68
C ARG A 228 11.03 4.42 16.12
N ILE A 229 10.33 3.38 16.57
CA ILE A 229 10.49 1.98 16.16
C ILE A 229 9.24 1.57 15.37
N ASP A 230 9.43 0.88 14.25
CA ASP A 230 8.33 0.47 13.38
C ASP A 230 7.34 -0.45 14.10
N LEU A 231 7.84 -1.53 14.72
CA LEU A 231 7.06 -2.47 15.53
C LEU A 231 7.82 -2.81 16.81
N ALA A 232 7.18 -2.68 17.97
CA ALA A 232 7.83 -2.88 19.26
C ALA A 232 7.06 -3.84 20.18
N TYR A 233 7.79 -4.51 21.07
CA TYR A 233 7.25 -5.10 22.29
C TYR A 233 7.88 -4.41 23.50
N PRO A 234 7.31 -3.30 24.00
CA PRO A 234 7.96 -2.47 25.00
C PRO A 234 8.31 -3.21 26.29
N LYS A 235 7.42 -4.11 26.75
CA LYS A 235 7.63 -4.93 27.96
C LYS A 235 8.84 -5.86 27.85
N HIS A 236 9.17 -6.29 26.64
CA HIS A 236 10.28 -7.20 26.36
C HIS A 236 11.50 -6.47 25.76
N ARG A 237 11.40 -5.16 25.53
CA ARG A 237 12.38 -4.34 24.80
C ARG A 237 12.79 -4.98 23.47
N VAL A 238 11.82 -5.42 22.68
CA VAL A 238 12.08 -5.93 21.33
C VAL A 238 11.66 -4.88 20.31
N ALA A 239 12.56 -4.55 19.40
CA ALA A 239 12.35 -3.66 18.28
C ALA A 239 12.46 -4.46 16.98
N ILE A 240 11.47 -4.34 16.09
CA ILE A 240 11.47 -4.96 14.77
C ILE A 240 11.39 -3.82 13.75
N GLU A 241 12.41 -3.71 12.91
CA GLU A 241 12.54 -2.65 11.90
C GLU A 241 12.60 -3.25 10.50
N TYR A 242 11.95 -2.60 9.54
CA TYR A 242 12.16 -2.93 8.14
C TYR A 242 13.32 -2.13 7.55
N ASP A 243 14.18 -2.82 6.82
CA ASP A 243 15.37 -2.28 6.19
C ASP A 243 15.23 -2.38 4.67
N GLY A 244 14.63 -1.34 4.10
CA GLY A 244 14.19 -1.26 2.71
C GLY A 244 15.30 -1.03 1.69
N TRP A 245 16.45 -1.68 1.82
CA TRP A 245 17.58 -1.47 0.93
C TRP A 245 17.25 -1.77 -0.54
N GLU A 246 17.08 -0.72 -1.33
CA GLU A 246 17.58 -0.70 -2.70
C GLU A 246 18.88 0.12 -2.69
N ALA A 247 19.96 -0.41 -3.26
CA ALA A 247 21.31 0.14 -3.12
C ALA A 247 21.48 1.60 -3.60
N HIS A 248 20.46 2.17 -4.24
CA HIS A 248 20.44 3.50 -4.85
C HIS A 248 19.58 4.55 -4.10
N GLU A 249 18.80 4.18 -3.08
CA GLU A 249 17.79 5.09 -2.51
C GLU A 249 18.20 5.84 -1.24
N GLN A 250 19.07 5.26 -0.39
CA GLN A 250 19.53 5.94 0.82
C GLN A 250 20.88 6.62 0.66
N THR A 251 20.96 7.88 1.11
CA THR A 251 22.24 8.60 1.23
C THR A 251 23.12 7.97 2.33
N PRO A 252 24.46 8.09 2.24
CA PRO A 252 25.36 7.64 3.31
C PRO A 252 24.96 8.13 4.70
N ASP A 253 24.45 9.36 4.80
CA ASP A 253 23.98 9.95 6.05
C ASP A 253 22.77 9.25 6.66
N GLN A 254 21.81 8.79 5.84
CA GLN A 254 20.66 8.02 6.32
C GLN A 254 21.11 6.67 6.89
N ARG A 255 22.05 6.01 6.21
CA ARG A 255 22.63 4.74 6.69
C ARG A 255 23.32 4.89 8.03
N GLU A 256 24.09 5.97 8.19
CA GLU A 256 24.78 6.24 9.45
C GLU A 256 23.78 6.54 10.58
N ARG A 257 22.73 7.31 10.31
CA ARG A 257 21.66 7.58 11.29
C ARG A 257 20.97 6.30 11.75
N ASP A 258 20.62 5.41 10.82
CA ASP A 258 19.99 4.12 11.16
C ASP A 258 20.94 3.23 11.96
N ARG A 259 22.24 3.21 11.61
CA ARG A 259 23.26 2.48 12.35
C ARG A 259 23.37 3.00 13.79
N VAL A 260 23.51 4.31 13.97
CA VAL A 260 23.61 4.97 15.28
C VAL A 260 22.35 4.71 16.11
N ARG A 261 21.16 4.82 15.52
CA ARG A 261 19.89 4.51 16.18
C ARG A 261 19.85 3.08 16.70
N ARG A 262 20.15 2.10 15.83
CA ARG A 262 20.12 0.67 16.19
C ARG A 262 21.19 0.32 17.23
N GLN A 263 22.36 0.94 17.17
CA GLN A 263 23.40 0.78 18.18
C GLN A 263 22.91 1.30 19.54
N TRP A 264 22.38 2.53 19.58
CA TRP A 264 21.84 3.12 20.80
C TRP A 264 20.74 2.24 21.41
N LEU A 265 19.81 1.72 20.60
CA LEU A 265 18.76 0.82 21.08
C LEU A 265 19.35 -0.41 21.78
N ARG A 266 20.37 -1.05 21.18
CA ARG A 266 21.06 -2.21 21.78
C ARG A 266 21.76 -1.87 23.09
N GLU A 267 22.46 -0.74 23.14
CA GLU A 267 23.13 -0.24 24.36
C GLU A 267 22.11 0.02 25.49
N HIS A 268 20.85 0.32 25.14
CA HIS A 268 19.76 0.55 26.10
C HIS A 268 18.88 -0.70 26.30
N GLY A 269 19.44 -1.89 26.03
CA GLY A 269 18.83 -3.18 26.35
C GLY A 269 17.71 -3.61 25.40
N TRP A 270 17.60 -2.99 24.22
CA TRP A 270 16.68 -3.47 23.19
C TRP A 270 17.30 -4.58 22.35
N THR A 271 16.52 -5.64 22.12
CA THR A 271 16.79 -6.61 21.06
C THR A 271 16.27 -6.04 19.75
N VAL A 272 17.17 -5.72 18.82
CA VAL A 272 16.82 -5.13 17.51
C VAL A 272 16.88 -6.20 16.42
N ILE A 273 15.72 -6.56 15.87
CA ILE A 273 15.53 -7.50 14.78
C ILE A 273 15.29 -6.69 13.50
N VAL A 274 16.08 -6.95 12.47
CA VAL A 274 16.07 -6.18 11.23
C VAL A 274 15.57 -7.08 10.09
N VAL A 275 14.43 -6.73 9.50
CA VAL A 275 13.78 -7.48 8.42
C VAL A 275 14.08 -6.79 7.09
N ARG A 276 14.54 -7.54 6.10
CA ARG A 276 14.90 -7.03 4.77
C ARG A 276 13.92 -7.51 3.69
N ARG A 277 14.03 -6.95 2.48
CA ARG A 277 13.21 -7.35 1.32
C ARG A 277 13.16 -8.87 1.09
N GLY A 278 14.30 -9.56 1.26
CA GLY A 278 14.44 -11.01 1.08
C GLY A 278 13.89 -11.87 2.22
N ASP A 279 13.55 -11.27 3.36
CA ASP A 279 13.12 -11.98 4.58
C ASP A 279 11.63 -12.36 4.59
N PHE A 280 10.97 -12.24 3.44
CA PHE A 280 9.59 -12.65 3.22
C PHE A 280 9.46 -13.97 2.44
N THR A 281 10.58 -14.67 2.21
CA THR A 281 10.62 -16.08 1.80
C THR A 281 10.32 -16.99 2.99
N ARG A 282 9.87 -18.25 2.77
CA ARG A 282 9.45 -19.15 3.85
C ARG A 282 10.52 -19.28 4.94
N ASP A 283 11.72 -19.73 4.57
CA ASP A 283 12.77 -20.02 5.54
C ASP A 283 13.26 -18.77 6.29
N ALA A 284 13.38 -17.65 5.58
CA ALA A 284 13.80 -16.40 6.19
C ALA A 284 12.71 -15.82 7.12
N LEU A 285 11.43 -15.99 6.75
CA LEU A 285 10.29 -15.61 7.57
C LEU A 285 10.23 -16.41 8.86
N ASP A 286 10.37 -17.74 8.76
CA ASP A 286 10.40 -18.63 9.92
C ASP A 286 11.57 -18.27 10.86
N ARG A 287 12.75 -17.95 10.29
CA ARG A 287 13.92 -17.52 11.05
C ARG A 287 13.65 -16.27 11.89
N TRP A 288 13.25 -15.14 11.28
CA TRP A 288 13.12 -13.90 12.05
C TRP A 288 11.90 -13.92 12.98
N THR A 289 10.83 -14.66 12.63
CA THR A 289 9.70 -14.84 13.56
C THR A 289 10.07 -15.70 14.77
N GLU A 290 10.95 -16.70 14.61
CA GLU A 290 11.50 -17.44 15.76
C GLU A 290 12.49 -16.60 16.59
N GLU A 291 13.28 -15.71 15.96
CA GLU A 291 14.08 -14.71 16.68
C GLU A 291 13.19 -13.82 17.55
N VAL A 292 12.05 -13.36 17.03
CA VAL A 292 11.04 -12.63 17.83
C VAL A 292 10.53 -13.52 18.95
N ARG A 293 10.11 -14.75 18.67
CA ARG A 293 9.60 -15.68 19.70
C ARG A 293 10.60 -15.87 20.84
N ALA A 294 11.87 -16.09 20.51
CA ALA A 294 12.94 -16.24 21.48
C ALA A 294 13.12 -14.98 22.33
N ALA A 295 13.10 -13.80 21.72
CA ALA A 295 13.23 -12.51 22.41
C ALA A 295 12.04 -12.19 23.34
N LEU A 296 10.86 -12.76 23.08
CA LEU A 296 9.68 -12.62 23.94
C LEU A 296 9.68 -13.61 25.13
N ARG A 297 10.57 -14.61 25.15
CA ARG A 297 10.63 -15.54 26.29
C ARG A 297 11.08 -14.80 27.54
N PRO A 298 10.52 -15.12 28.72
CA PRO A 298 11.00 -14.56 29.98
C PRO A 298 12.49 -14.88 30.16
N SER A 299 13.34 -13.86 30.15
CA SER A 299 14.73 -14.01 30.55
C SER A 299 14.78 -14.19 32.07
N TYR A 300 15.40 -15.27 32.54
CA TYR A 300 15.70 -15.50 33.97
C TYR A 300 16.54 -14.35 34.58
N THR A 301 17.20 -13.53 33.76
CA THR A 301 18.04 -12.41 34.19
C THR A 301 17.22 -11.19 34.65
N ASN A 302 16.00 -10.99 34.13
CA ASN A 302 15.18 -9.81 34.44
C ASN A 302 14.63 -9.78 35.88
N VAL A 303 14.50 -10.93 36.53
CA VAL A 303 14.02 -10.99 37.93
C VAL A 303 15.05 -10.40 38.88
N ARG A 304 16.35 -10.65 38.66
CA ARG A 304 17.42 -10.15 39.54
C ARG A 304 17.70 -8.66 39.36
N ASP A 305 17.52 -8.11 38.16
CA ASP A 305 17.73 -6.67 37.93
C ASP A 305 16.56 -5.82 38.47
N LEU A 306 15.34 -6.36 38.43
CA LEU A 306 14.18 -5.77 39.13
C LEU A 306 14.35 -5.83 40.65
N GLU A 307 14.90 -6.92 41.19
CA GLU A 307 15.20 -7.07 42.63
C GLU A 307 16.38 -6.21 43.10
N ARG A 308 17.42 -6.00 42.27
CA ARG A 308 18.54 -5.10 42.58
C ARG A 308 18.10 -3.64 42.56
N GLY A 309 17.36 -3.22 41.53
CA GLY A 309 16.84 -1.85 41.42
C GLY A 309 15.77 -1.48 42.46
N SER A 310 15.12 -2.47 43.09
CA SER A 310 14.20 -2.24 44.22
C SER A 310 14.90 -2.31 45.59
N ARG A 311 16.00 -3.05 45.74
CA ARG A 311 16.87 -2.97 46.92
C ARG A 311 17.65 -1.65 47.00
N GLN A 312 18.19 -1.16 45.88
CA GLN A 312 18.95 0.11 45.84
C GLN A 312 18.08 1.30 46.30
N ARG A 313 16.84 1.36 45.79
CA ARG A 313 15.85 2.39 46.15
C ARG A 313 15.37 2.32 47.61
N ARG A 314 15.34 1.13 48.22
CA ARG A 314 15.01 0.97 49.65
C ARG A 314 16.15 1.39 50.58
N ILE A 315 17.41 1.24 50.13
CA ILE A 315 18.58 1.68 50.90
C ILE A 315 18.68 3.21 50.86
N GLU A 316 18.49 3.83 49.69
CA GLU A 316 18.51 5.29 49.54
C GLU A 316 17.40 6.01 50.33
N GLN A 317 16.22 5.39 50.49
CA GLN A 317 15.12 5.91 51.32
C GLN A 317 15.32 5.71 52.83
N ALA A 318 16.28 4.88 53.26
CA ALA A 318 16.55 4.60 54.67
C ALA A 318 17.74 5.42 55.24
N THR A 319 18.49 6.10 54.39
CA THR A 319 19.68 6.91 54.76
C THR A 319 19.52 8.41 54.49
N GLY A 320 18.31 8.87 54.16
CA GLY A 320 17.95 10.28 53.98
C GLY A 320 17.04 10.79 55.09
#